data_AF-A0A7U7GZ54-F1
#
_entry.id   AF-A0A7U7GZ54-F1
#
_cell.length_a   1.000
_cell.length_b   1.000
_cell.length_c   1.000
_cell.angle_alpha   90.00
_cell.angle_beta   90.00
_cell.angle_gamma   90.00
#
_symmetry.space_group_name_H-M   'P 1'
#
loop_
_entity.id
_entity.type
_entity.pdbx_description
1 polymer ?
#
loop_
_entity_poly.entity_id
_entity_poly.type
_entity_poly.pdbx_seq_one_letter_code
_entity_poly.pdbx_strand_id
1 'polypeptide(L)' 'MVSGGFRLDLLLETARLARSTYYYQLKQLDGHDKDKETKGEIQEIYYEHKGNYGYCRITLELRNRGFVVN' A
#
# COMPACT_ATOMS: atom_id res chain seq x y z
N MET A 1 8.30 6.81 11.15
CA MET A 1 8.49 7.87 12.18
C MET A 1 9.23 9.03 11.53
N VAL A 2 8.91 10.29 11.85
CA VAL A 2 9.52 11.47 11.22
C VAL A 2 11.01 11.55 11.62
N SER A 3 11.90 11.15 10.72
CA SER A 3 13.34 11.02 10.99
C SER A 3 14.15 12.31 10.75
N GLY A 4 13.49 13.42 10.39
CA GLY A 4 14.16 14.66 9.97
C GLY A 4 14.37 15.73 11.06
N GLY A 5 14.10 15.44 12.33
CA GLY A 5 14.24 16.41 13.44
C GLY A 5 13.20 17.54 13.44
N PHE A 6 12.21 17.52 12.55
CA PHE A 6 11.13 18.51 12.48
C PHE A 6 10.04 18.22 13.51
N ARG A 7 9.43 19.30 14.03
CA ARG A 7 8.27 19.20 14.93
C ARG A 7 7.06 18.65 14.17
N LEU A 8 6.48 17.55 14.69
CA LEU A 8 5.31 16.91 14.10
C LEU A 8 4.13 17.89 13.94
N ASP A 9 3.91 18.78 14.91
CA ASP A 9 2.81 19.75 14.87
C ASP A 9 2.88 20.65 13.62
N LEU A 10 4.07 21.13 13.26
CA LEU A 10 4.29 21.98 12.10
C LEU A 10 4.01 21.23 10.78
N LEU A 11 4.43 19.96 10.72
CA LEU A 11 4.19 19.11 9.56
C LEU A 11 2.70 18.85 9.35
N LEU A 12 1.97 18.59 10.44
CA LEU A 12 0.54 18.33 10.39
C LEU A 12 -0.25 19.60 10.04
N GLU A 13 0.15 20.76 10.58
CA GLU A 13 -0.45 22.05 10.21
C GLU A 13 -0.24 22.35 8.73
N THR A 14 1.00 22.23 8.23
CA THR A 14 1.33 22.45 6.82
C THR A 14 0.57 21.50 5.89
N ALA A 15 0.42 20.23 6.29
CA ALA A 15 -0.33 19.22 5.56
C ALA A 15 -1.86 19.32 5.76
N ARG A 16 -2.33 20.21 6.63
CA ARG A 16 -3.74 20.35 7.04
C ARG A 16 -4.35 19.03 7.54
N LEU A 17 -3.58 18.27 8.31
CA LEU A 17 -3.95 16.99 8.88
C LEU A 17 -4.18 17.08 10.39
N ALA A 18 -5.24 16.42 10.88
CA ALA A 18 -5.46 16.29 12.32
C ALA A 18 -4.47 15.31 12.95
N ARG A 19 -4.08 15.57 14.21
CA ARG A 19 -3.22 14.66 15.00
C ARG A 19 -3.82 13.26 15.15
N SER A 20 -5.13 13.16 15.33
CA SER A 20 -5.85 11.88 15.41
C SER A 20 -5.68 11.06 14.12
N THR A 21 -5.79 11.71 12.96
CA THR A 21 -5.58 11.07 11.65
C THR A 21 -4.16 10.53 11.54
N TYR A 22 -3.14 11.31 11.93
CA TYR A 22 -1.75 10.86 11.90
C TYR A 22 -1.54 9.60 12.75
N TYR A 23 -1.97 9.61 14.01
CA TYR A 23 -1.78 8.46 14.90
C TYR A 23 -2.62 7.25 14.50
N TYR A 24 -3.82 7.47 13.94
CA TYR A 24 -4.61 6.41 13.33
C TYR A 24 -3.84 5.73 12.20
N GLN A 25 -3.34 6.50 11.24
CA GLN A 25 -2.56 5.97 10.11
C GLN A 25 -1.26 5.30 10.58
N LEU A 26 -0.58 5.89 11.57
CA LEU A 26 0.64 5.31 12.15
C LEU A 26 0.38 3.91 12.73
N LYS A 27 -0.74 3.74 13.45
CA LYS A 27 -1.15 2.43 13.98
C LYS A 27 -1.47 1.43 12.88
N GLN A 28 -2.09 1.87 11.79
CA GLN A 28 -2.37 1.02 10.64
C GLN A 28 -1.09 0.56 9.92
N LEU A 29 -0.09 1.44 9.84
CA LEU A 29 1.23 1.12 9.25
C LEU A 29 2.05 0.16 10.10
N ASP A 30 1.86 0.16 11.42
CA ASP A 30 2.51 -0.77 12.35
C ASP A 30 1.86 -2.17 12.33
N GLY A 31 0.70 -2.30 11.70
CA GLY A 31 0.00 -3.57 11.54
C GLY A 31 0.64 -4.52 10.53
N HIS A 32 0.39 -5.82 10.70
CA HIS A 32 0.80 -6.83 9.72
C HIS A 32 0.05 -6.64 8.39
N ASP A 33 0.79 -6.40 7.30
CA ASP A 33 0.23 -6.34 5.95
C ASP A 33 -0.17 -7.74 5.48
N LYS A 34 -1.41 -8.14 5.78
CA LYS A 34 -2.01 -9.42 5.39
C LYS A 34 -2.00 -9.65 3.87
N ASP A 35 -1.93 -8.59 3.08
CA ASP A 35 -2.01 -8.64 1.62
C ASP A 35 -0.61 -8.53 0.98
N LYS A 36 0.47 -8.60 1.77
CA LYS A 36 1.85 -8.41 1.29
C LYS A 36 2.22 -9.38 0.17
N GLU A 37 1.85 -10.66 0.31
CA GLU A 37 2.10 -11.69 -0.70
C GLU A 37 1.34 -11.39 -1.99
N THR A 38 0.03 -11.17 -1.89
CA THR A 38 -0.84 -10.81 -3.02
C THR A 38 -0.35 -9.55 -3.75
N LYS A 39 0.10 -8.53 -3.02
CA LYS A 39 0.69 -7.31 -3.61
C LYS A 39 1.99 -7.59 -4.36
N GLY A 40 2.82 -8.50 -3.83
CA GLY A 40 4.02 -8.96 -4.52
C GLY A 40 3.69 -9.63 -5.85
N GLU A 41 2.71 -10.52 -5.87
CA GLU A 41 2.28 -11.19 -7.10
C GLU A 41 1.64 -10.25 -8.12
N ILE A 42 0.85 -9.26 -7.67
CA ILE A 42 0.35 -8.20 -8.56
C ILE A 42 1.52 -7.48 -9.26
N GLN A 43 2.58 -7.17 -8.52
CA GLN A 43 3.76 -6.51 -9.08
C GLN A 43 4.51 -7.41 -10.05
N GLU A 44 4.74 -8.68 -9.70
CA GLU A 44 5.35 -9.69 -10.59
C GLU A 44 4.59 -9.79 -11.91
N ILE A 45 3.27 -10.00 -11.87
CA ILE A 45 2.41 -10.07 -13.08
C ILE A 45 2.54 -8.79 -13.90
N TYR A 46 2.50 -7.63 -13.25
CA TYR A 46 2.63 -6.35 -13.95
C TYR A 46 3.96 -6.24 -14.70
N TYR A 47 5.08 -6.59 -14.07
CA TYR A 47 6.40 -6.53 -14.69
C TYR A 47 6.61 -7.60 -15.76
N GLU A 48 6.14 -8.83 -15.54
CA GLU A 48 6.20 -9.94 -16.50
C GLU A 48 5.52 -9.54 -17.82
N HIS A 49 4.38 -8.88 -17.74
CA HIS A 49 3.65 -8.38 -18.90
C HIS A 49 4.03 -6.96 -19.32
N LYS A 50 5.16 -6.44 -18.82
CA LYS A 50 5.73 -5.13 -19.19
C LYS A 50 4.75 -3.97 -19.01
N GLY A 51 3.88 -4.06 -18.01
CA GLY A 51 2.84 -3.09 -17.71
C GLY A 51 1.64 -3.09 -18.66
N ASN A 52 1.53 -4.04 -19.59
CA ASN A 52 0.40 -4.13 -20.53
C ASN A 52 -0.87 -4.73 -19.91
N TYR A 53 -0.73 -5.35 -18.74
CA TYR A 53 -1.86 -5.92 -18.01
C TYR A 53 -2.46 -4.86 -17.11
N GLY A 54 -3.67 -4.42 -17.46
CA GLY A 54 -4.51 -3.66 -16.56
C GLY A 54 -5.19 -4.55 -15.52
N TYR A 55 -5.93 -3.93 -14.60
CA TYR A 55 -6.59 -4.59 -13.46
C TYR A 55 -7.25 -5.93 -13.80
N CYS A 56 -8.17 -5.98 -14.78
CA CYS A 56 -8.91 -7.22 -15.09
C CYS A 56 -8.00 -8.38 -15.52
N ARG A 57 -6.91 -8.10 -16.27
CA ARG A 57 -5.97 -9.14 -16.69
C ARG A 57 -5.09 -9.61 -15.54
N ILE A 58 -4.69 -8.68 -14.66
CA ILE A 58 -3.98 -9.04 -13.43
C ILE A 58 -4.86 -9.92 -12.55
N THR A 59 -6.14 -9.57 -12.33
CA THR A 59 -7.07 -10.39 -11.53
C THR A 59 -7.25 -11.79 -12.11
N LEU A 60 -7.35 -11.91 -13.44
CA LEU A 60 -7.43 -13.21 -14.10
C LEU A 60 -6.16 -14.04 -13.86
N GLU A 61 -4.99 -13.42 -13.99
CA GLU A 61 -3.71 -14.09 -13.83
C GLU A 61 -3.43 -14.48 -12.38
N LEU A 62 -3.81 -13.64 -11.41
CA LEU A 62 -3.80 -14.00 -9.99
C LEU A 62 -4.64 -15.26 -9.74
N ARG A 63 -5.83 -15.34 -10.34
CA ARG A 63 -6.68 -16.52 -10.22
C ARG A 63 -6.03 -17.77 -10.86
N ASN A 64 -5.35 -17.61 -12.00
CA ASN A 64 -4.60 -18.69 -12.64
C ASN A 64 -3.46 -19.20 -11.74
N ARG A 65 -2.83 -18.31 -10.96
CA ARG A 65 -1.80 -18.63 -9.97
C ARG A 65 -2.34 -19.16 -8.64
N GLY A 66 -3.66 -19.31 -8.51
CA GLY A 66 -4.31 -19.86 -7.32
C GLY A 66 -4.66 -18.84 -6.24
N PHE A 67 -4.49 -17.54 -6.50
CA PHE A 67 -4.93 -16.49 -5.59
C PHE A 67 -6.43 -16.28 -5.68
N VAL A 68 -7.11 -16.27 -4.53
CA VAL A 68 -8.53 -15.91 -4.42
C VAL A 68 -8.62 -14.51 -3.85
N VAL A 69 -8.78 -13.54 -4.74
CA VAL A 69 -8.97 -12.11 -4.44
C VAL A 69 -10.37 -11.68 -4.86
N ASN A 70 -11.02 -10.84 -4.04
CA ASN A 70 -12.37 -10.30 -4.24
C ASN A 70 -12.35 -8.81 -4.58
#